data_AF-A0A6I1NG30-F1
#
_entry.id   AF-A0A6I1NG30-F1
#
_cell.length_a   1.000
_cell.length_b   1.000
_cell.length_c   1.000
_cell.angle_alpha   90.00
_cell.angle_beta   90.00
_cell.angle_gamma   90.00
#
_symmetry.space_group_name_H-M   'P 1'
#
loop_
_entity.id
_entity.type
_entity.pdbx_description
1 polymer ?
#
loop_
_entity_poly.entity_id
_entity_poly.type
_entity_poly.pdbx_seq_one_letter_code
_entity_poly.pdbx_strand_id
1 'polypeptide(L)'
;MSDQETMQVGPLELRKSEEGWEYLSEGIGHEHDNWCDATSVLGPFGGSGVNDLLDELAATRKRAKALLEQVVSIKSLVVDIGADNAVLNLNDRLIERMDAALLVPH
;
A
#
# COMPACT_ATOMS: atom_id res chain seq x y z
N MET A 1 9.91 -19.71 -11.59
CA MET A 1 8.51 -19.77 -11.16
C MET A 1 7.87 -18.51 -11.70
N SER A 2 6.80 -18.60 -12.49
CA SER A 2 6.16 -17.40 -13.05
C SER A 2 5.46 -16.67 -11.90
N ASP A 3 5.80 -15.40 -11.65
CA ASP A 3 5.10 -14.56 -10.67
C ASP A 3 3.72 -14.24 -11.26
N GLN A 4 2.74 -15.08 -10.95
CA GLN A 4 1.37 -14.89 -11.39
C GLN A 4 0.74 -13.75 -10.57
N GLU A 5 0.23 -12.73 -11.26
CA GLU A 5 -0.41 -11.59 -10.60
C GLU A 5 -1.72 -12.02 -9.95
N THR A 6 -1.91 -11.67 -8.67
CA THR A 6 -3.11 -11.97 -7.90
C THR A 6 -3.67 -10.73 -7.23
N MET A 7 -4.99 -10.73 -6.99
CA MET A 7 -5.70 -9.62 -6.37
C MET A 7 -6.91 -10.11 -5.57
N GLN A 8 -7.05 -9.63 -4.33
CA GLN A 8 -8.23 -9.90 -3.50
C GLN A 8 -9.39 -8.93 -3.77
N VAL A 9 -10.54 -9.40 -4.25
CA VAL A 9 -11.75 -8.60 -4.47
C VAL A 9 -12.87 -9.09 -3.56
N GLY A 10 -13.07 -8.39 -2.43
CA GLY A 10 -14.01 -8.85 -1.41
C GLY A 10 -13.58 -10.22 -0.85
N PRO A 11 -14.46 -11.24 -0.82
CA PRO A 11 -14.09 -12.58 -0.41
C PRO A 11 -13.36 -13.39 -1.50
N LEU A 12 -13.32 -12.90 -2.75
CA LEU A 12 -12.75 -13.63 -3.88
C LEU A 12 -11.27 -13.32 -4.05
N GLU A 13 -10.45 -14.37 -4.18
CA GLU A 13 -9.09 -14.26 -4.68
C GLU A 13 -9.12 -14.41 -6.20
N LEU A 14 -8.58 -13.41 -6.91
CA LEU A 14 -8.46 -13.42 -8.36
C LEU A 14 -7.01 -13.64 -8.75
N ARG A 15 -6.80 -14.37 -9.84
CA ARG A 15 -5.52 -14.47 -10.53
C ARG A 15 -5.63 -13.92 -11.95
N LYS A 16 -4.55 -13.34 -12.45
CA LYS A 16 -4.43 -12.95 -13.85
C LYS A 16 -3.93 -14.12 -14.69
N SER A 17 -4.59 -14.38 -15.80
CA SER A 17 -4.16 -15.29 -16.87
C SER A 17 -4.07 -14.53 -18.20
N GLU A 18 -3.70 -15.23 -19.28
CA GLU A 18 -3.70 -14.67 -20.64
C GLU A 18 -5.11 -14.34 -21.14
N GLU A 19 -6.13 -15.04 -20.62
CA GLU A 19 -7.53 -14.88 -21.04
C GLU A 19 -8.28 -13.80 -20.25
N GLY A 20 -7.79 -13.42 -19.06
CA GLY A 20 -8.42 -12.42 -18.22
C GLY A 20 -8.14 -12.63 -16.74
N TRP A 21 -9.04 -12.10 -15.91
CA TRP A 21 -9.05 -12.39 -14.48
C TRP A 21 -9.90 -13.62 -14.20
N GLU A 22 -9.43 -14.49 -13.31
CA GLU A 22 -10.10 -15.74 -12.96
C GLU A 22 -10.26 -15.87 -11.45
N TYR A 23 -11.35 -16.47 -11.01
CA TYR A 23 -11.56 -16.89 -9.61
C TYR A 23 -11.58 -18.42 -9.52
N LEU A 24 -11.20 -18.95 -8.35
CA LEU A 24 -11.33 -20.37 -8.07
C LEU A 24 -12.77 -20.67 -7.63
N SER A 25 -13.49 -21.44 -8.43
CA SER A 25 -14.76 -22.03 -8.03
C SER A 25 -14.48 -23.42 -7.47
N GLU A 26 -14.75 -23.61 -6.18
CA GLU A 26 -14.72 -24.94 -5.56
C GLU A 26 -15.82 -25.81 -6.18
N GLY A 27 -15.47 -27.03 -6.57
CA GLY A 27 -16.43 -27.99 -7.11
C GLY A 27 -17.43 -28.44 -6.04
N ILE A 28 -18.67 -28.73 -6.43
CA ILE A 28 -19.67 -29.26 -5.49
C ILE A 28 -19.73 -30.78 -5.59
N GLY A 29 -19.52 -31.48 -4.48
CA GLY A 29 -19.62 -32.94 -4.40
C GLY A 29 -18.40 -33.68 -4.96
N HIS A 30 -18.53 -34.28 -6.14
CA HIS A 30 -17.44 -34.99 -6.85
C HIS A 30 -16.85 -34.20 -8.02
N GLU A 31 -17.21 -32.93 -8.15
CA GLU A 31 -16.65 -32.04 -9.16
C GLU A 31 -15.26 -31.56 -8.73
N HIS A 32 -14.39 -31.33 -9.72
CA HIS A 32 -13.09 -30.73 -9.50
C HIS A 32 -13.22 -29.21 -9.37
N ASP A 33 -12.33 -28.60 -8.59
CA ASP A 33 -12.19 -27.16 -8.55
C ASP A 33 -11.80 -26.63 -9.93
N ASN A 34 -12.47 -25.56 -10.35
CA ASN A 34 -12.29 -24.97 -11.66
C ASN A 34 -11.95 -23.50 -11.54
N TRP A 35 -11.02 -23.05 -12.37
CA TRP A 35 -10.77 -21.64 -12.57
C TRP A 35 -11.80 -21.11 -13.55
N CYS A 36 -12.57 -20.14 -13.10
CA CYS A 36 -13.65 -19.55 -13.86
C CYS A 36 -13.31 -18.10 -14.18
N ASP A 37 -13.64 -17.66 -15.40
CA ASP A 37 -13.53 -16.24 -15.78
C ASP A 37 -14.30 -15.37 -14.78
N ALA A 38 -13.65 -14.36 -14.21
CA ALA A 38 -14.27 -13.42 -13.29
C ALA A 38 -15.43 -12.65 -13.93
N THR A 39 -15.48 -12.54 -15.26
CA THR A 39 -16.65 -11.94 -15.94
C THR A 39 -17.86 -12.87 -15.99
N SER A 40 -17.68 -14.18 -15.80
CA SER A 40 -18.77 -15.17 -15.85
C SER A 40 -19.82 -14.97 -14.75
N VAL A 41 -19.41 -14.51 -13.56
CA VAL A 41 -20.32 -14.17 -12.45
C VAL A 41 -21.10 -12.88 -12.67
N LEU A 42 -20.72 -12.08 -13.67
CA LEU A 42 -21.35 -10.82 -14.02
C LEU A 42 -22.23 -10.93 -15.28
N GLY A 43 -22.67 -12.13 -15.68
CA GLY A 43 -23.61 -12.29 -16.81
C GLY A 43 -24.85 -11.40 -16.62
N PRO A 44 -25.30 -10.62 -17.62
CA PRO A 44 -25.01 -10.65 -19.07
C PRO A 44 -23.84 -9.76 -19.55
N PHE A 45 -22.98 -9.26 -18.67
CA PHE A 45 -21.95 -8.27 -19.01
C PHE A 45 -20.63 -8.87 -19.53
N GLY A 46 -20.66 -10.10 -20.07
CA GLY A 46 -19.49 -10.69 -20.72
C GLY A 46 -19.00 -9.82 -21.88
N GLY A 47 -17.71 -9.50 -21.91
CA GLY A 47 -17.13 -8.60 -22.92
C GLY A 47 -17.45 -7.10 -22.75
N SER A 48 -18.02 -6.69 -21.61
CA SER A 48 -18.35 -5.28 -21.34
C SER A 48 -17.16 -4.40 -20.86
N GLY A 49 -15.95 -4.95 -20.83
CA GLY A 49 -14.75 -4.26 -20.32
C GLY A 49 -14.50 -4.48 -18.82
N VAL A 50 -15.16 -5.45 -18.17
CA VAL A 50 -14.89 -5.82 -16.76
C VAL A 50 -13.41 -6.15 -16.54
N ASN A 51 -12.78 -6.86 -17.49
CA ASN A 51 -11.34 -7.15 -17.39
C ASN A 51 -10.49 -5.87 -17.38
N ASP A 52 -10.86 -4.86 -18.18
CA ASP A 52 -10.18 -3.56 -18.19
C ASP A 52 -10.35 -2.83 -16.85
N LEU A 53 -11.55 -2.89 -16.25
CA LEU A 53 -11.81 -2.34 -14.93
C LEU A 53 -11.01 -3.05 -13.82
N LEU A 54 -10.88 -4.38 -13.91
CA LEU A 54 -10.07 -5.16 -12.98
C LEU A 54 -8.58 -4.88 -13.16
N ASP A 55 -8.11 -4.66 -14.39
CA ASP A 55 -6.75 -4.22 -14.68
C ASP A 55 -6.47 -2.82 -14.12
N GLU A 56 -7.39 -1.88 -14.32
CA GLU A 56 -7.29 -0.54 -13.74
C GLU A 56 -7.32 -0.59 -12.21
N LEU A 57 -8.16 -1.44 -11.61
CA LEU A 57 -8.23 -1.63 -10.18
C LEU A 57 -6.90 -2.19 -9.62
N ALA A 58 -6.34 -3.21 -10.27
CA ALA A 58 -5.05 -3.79 -9.89
C ALA A 58 -3.92 -2.74 -9.97
N ALA A 59 -3.84 -2.01 -11.07
CA ALA A 59 -2.87 -0.93 -11.27
C ALA A 59 -3.04 0.18 -10.21
N THR A 60 -4.28 0.56 -9.91
CA THR A 60 -4.59 1.60 -8.93
C THR A 60 -4.21 1.17 -7.52
N ARG A 61 -4.47 -0.08 -7.14
CA ARG A 61 -4.05 -0.64 -5.84
C ARG A 61 -2.54 -0.69 -5.70
N LYS A 62 -1.82 -1.07 -6.76
CA LYS A 62 -0.35 -1.05 -6.77
C LYS A 62 0.19 0.35 -6.54
N ARG A 63 -0.37 1.36 -7.22
CA ARG A 63 0.00 2.78 -7.03
C ARG A 63 -0.34 3.27 -5.62
N ALA A 64 -1.52 2.93 -5.10
CA ALA A 64 -1.94 3.32 -3.76
C ALA A 64 -1.02 2.72 -2.68
N LYS A 65 -0.62 1.45 -2.82
CA LYS A 65 0.34 0.80 -1.93
C LYS A 65 1.70 1.50 -1.96
N ALA A 66 2.22 1.78 -3.16
CA ALA A 66 3.49 2.50 -3.30
C ALA A 66 3.43 3.91 -2.67
N LEU A 67 2.31 4.62 -2.82
CA LEU A 67 2.11 5.93 -2.20
C LEU A 67 2.03 5.81 -0.67
N LEU A 68 1.35 4.79 -0.14
CA LEU A 68 1.28 4.54 1.29
C LEU A 68 2.67 4.29 1.89
N GLU A 69 3.51 3.50 1.21
CA GLU A 69 4.90 3.25 1.61
C GLU A 69 5.71 4.55 1.66
N GLN A 70 5.54 5.43 0.66
CA GLN A 70 6.19 6.75 0.65
C GLN A 70 5.71 7.62 1.82
N VAL A 71 4.41 7.66 2.10
CA VAL A 71 3.84 8.42 3.22
C VAL A 71 4.39 7.93 4.56
N VAL A 72 4.52 6.60 4.74
CA VAL A 72 5.12 6.02 5.96
C VAL A 72 6.58 6.44 6.09
N SER A 73 7.35 6.41 5.01
CA SER A 73 8.75 6.86 5.01
C SER A 73 8.88 8.34 5.38
N ILE A 74 8.08 9.21 4.75
CA ILE A 74 8.06 10.66 5.05
C ILE A 74 7.69 10.91 6.51
N LYS A 75 6.70 10.18 7.04
CA LYS A 75 6.30 10.32 8.44
C LYS A 75 7.46 10.01 9.40
N SER A 76 8.27 9.00 9.10
CA SER A 76 9.48 8.70 9.89
C SER A 76 10.46 9.87 9.87
N LEU A 77 10.78 10.38 8.68
CA LEU A 77 11.71 11.50 8.53
C LEU A 77 11.25 12.76 9.27
N VAL A 78 9.95 13.05 9.27
CA VAL A 78 9.38 14.19 10.00
C VAL A 78 9.55 14.03 11.52
N VAL A 79 9.41 12.81 12.05
CA VAL A 79 9.65 12.54 13.47
C VAL A 79 11.11 12.77 13.82
N ASP A 80 12.03 12.29 12.99
CA ASP A 80 13.47 12.45 13.19
C ASP A 80 13.87 13.94 13.19
N ILE A 81 13.39 14.71 12.21
CA ILE A 81 13.62 16.16 12.14
C ILE A 81 13.05 16.88 13.37
N GLY A 82 11.88 16.46 13.85
CA GLY A 82 11.28 17.03 15.06
C GLY A 82 12.15 16.80 16.30
N ALA A 83 12.73 15.61 16.44
CA ALA A 83 13.65 15.28 17.53
C ALA A 83 14.94 16.11 17.44
N ASP A 84 15.54 16.22 16.25
CA ASP A 84 16.75 17.01 16.03
C ASP A 84 16.52 18.49 16.38
N ASN A 85 15.39 19.05 15.97
CA ASN A 85 15.04 20.44 16.28
C ASN A 85 14.86 20.68 17.79
N ALA A 86 14.29 19.71 18.52
CA ALA A 86 14.18 19.80 19.97
C ALA A 86 15.55 19.81 20.67
N VAL A 87 16.51 19.02 20.17
CA VAL A 87 17.89 19.00 20.66
C VAL A 87 18.59 20.33 20.39
N LEU A 88 18.46 20.88 19.18
CA LEU A 88 19.03 22.19 18.84
C LEU A 88 18.50 23.30 19.76
N ASN A 89 17.20 23.34 19.99
CA ASN A 89 16.59 24.33 20.90
C ASN A 89 17.13 24.22 22.34
N LEU A 90 17.35 22.99 22.83
CA LEU A 90 17.95 22.78 24.14
C LEU A 90 19.39 23.30 24.19
N ASN A 91 20.17 23.05 23.13
CA ASN A 91 21.55 23.51 23.02
C ASN A 91 21.61 25.04 22.98
N ASP A 92 20.74 25.71 22.23
CA ASP A 92 20.68 27.18 22.18
C ASP A 92 20.44 27.76 23.58
N ARG A 93 19.48 27.20 24.33
CA ARG A 93 19.18 27.62 25.71
C ARG A 93 20.33 27.37 26.68
N LEU A 94 21.10 26.30 26.49
CA LEU A 94 22.28 26.01 27.31
C LEU A 94 23.37 27.05 27.06
N ILE A 95 23.61 27.41 25.80
CA ILE A 95 24.57 28.46 25.43
C ILE A 95 24.17 29.80 26.06
N GLU A 96 22.92 30.22 25.92
CA GLU A 96 22.42 31.46 26.54
C GLU A 96 22.64 31.49 28.06
N ARG A 97 22.43 30.35 28.75
CA ARG A 97 22.67 30.24 30.19
C ARG A 97 24.15 30.29 30.56
N MET A 98 25.01 29.68 29.75
CA MET A 98 26.46 29.73 29.96
C MET A 98 26.99 31.15 29.79
N ASP A 99 26.55 31.84 28.72
CA ASP A 99 26.92 33.24 28.47
C ASP A 99 26.45 34.14 29.62
N ALA A 100 25.23 33.95 30.11
CA ALA A 100 24.72 34.69 31.27
C ALA A 100 25.54 34.43 32.55
N ALA A 101 25.95 33.18 32.79
CA ALA A 101 26.75 32.81 33.96
C ALA A 101 28.17 33.40 33.92
N LEU A 102 28.76 33.55 32.74
CA LEU A 102 30.07 34.19 32.54
C LEU A 102 30.04 35.70 32.78
N LEU A 103 28.87 36.34 32.68
CA LEU A 103 28.69 37.79 32.86
C LEU A 103 28.40 38.20 34.31
N VAL A 104 28.22 37.25 35.24
CA VAL A 104 28.01 37.55 36.67
C VAL A 104 29.37 37.81 37.34
N PRO A 105 29.62 39.00 37.91
CA PRO A 105 30.85 39.27 38.65
C PRO A 105 30.89 38.46 39.95
N HIS A 106 32.01 37.80 40.22
CA HIS A 106 32.30 37.12 41.49
C HIS A 106 32.47 38.10 42.66
#